data_AF-A0A1S8ZQV9-F1
#
_entry.id   AF-A0A1S8ZQV9-F1
#
_cell.length_a   1.000
_cell.length_b   1.000
_cell.length_c   1.000
_cell.angle_alpha   90.00
_cell.angle_beta   90.00
_cell.angle_gamma   90.00
#
_symmetry.space_group_name_H-M   'P 1'
#
loop_
_entity.id
_entity.type
_entity.pdbx_description
1 polymer ?
#
loop_
_entity_poly.entity_id
_entity_poly.type
_entity_poly.pdbx_seq_one_letter_code
_entity_poly.pdbx_strand_id
1 'polypeptide(L)'
;MKFIYIILLLLTFISCKDDHERMHEEMDKVSNEFRNFDIQLIKLYKESENNPKEVISKVDSFLVANKNETGRYRSQIKSNIEKSLHYFKAELFHKIGKYNESIGELNFEDNKNGDAAIAYAANYVKLKDFKTAKSFIDSIGNWNGNYYALGNYYESIGDKISALKTYKYNLEEDKSRKHFIYYIWTQKRVEELEKNKPLLNEVFFPTGNPSFEICEICNVDNEKRHKITQLLIKMPENQHWSSTAILESPYDTGKSYYWIRVEVGNKELNYYVDQKTFEIKYFNPKTKTVMTLEHWRKGK
;
A
#
# COMPACT_ATOMS: atom_id res chain seq x y z
N MET A 1 -54.40 7.49 -3.38
CA MET A 1 -53.31 6.55 -3.74
C MET A 1 -51.98 7.23 -4.04
N LYS A 2 -51.88 8.23 -4.96
CA LYS A 2 -50.59 8.90 -5.26
C LYS A 2 -49.87 9.54 -4.06
N PHE A 3 -50.59 10.08 -3.08
CA PHE A 3 -50.02 10.66 -1.85
C PHE A 3 -49.39 9.62 -0.90
N ILE A 4 -49.96 8.41 -0.83
CA ILE A 4 -49.45 7.33 0.04
C ILE A 4 -48.13 6.77 -0.53
N TYR A 5 -48.00 6.70 -1.86
CA TYR A 5 -46.75 6.30 -2.52
C TYR A 5 -45.59 7.29 -2.30
N ILE A 6 -45.88 8.59 -2.22
CA ILE A 6 -44.86 9.62 -1.94
C ILE A 6 -44.36 9.51 -0.49
N ILE A 7 -45.26 9.24 0.46
CA ILE A 7 -44.90 9.04 1.87
C ILE A 7 -44.09 7.76 2.06
N LEU A 8 -44.45 6.66 1.38
CA LEU A 8 -43.69 5.41 1.40
C LEU A 8 -42.28 5.58 0.80
N LEU A 9 -42.16 6.30 -0.32
CA LEU A 9 -40.86 6.63 -0.92
C LEU A 9 -40.00 7.49 0.02
N LEU A 10 -40.56 8.53 0.63
CA LEU A 10 -39.86 9.37 1.61
C LEU A 10 -39.39 8.58 2.84
N LEU A 11 -40.23 7.67 3.36
CA LEU A 11 -39.86 6.80 4.48
C LEU A 11 -38.74 5.82 4.12
N THR A 12 -38.72 5.27 2.90
CA THR A 12 -37.61 4.42 2.44
C THR A 12 -36.31 5.20 2.26
N PHE A 13 -36.36 6.44 1.79
CA PHE A 13 -35.16 7.28 1.65
C PHE A 13 -34.59 7.72 3.01
N ILE A 14 -35.44 8.03 3.99
CA ILE A 14 -35.01 8.38 5.35
C ILE A 14 -34.42 7.14 6.06
N SER A 15 -35.08 5.98 5.97
CA SER A 15 -34.56 4.73 6.52
C SER A 15 -33.20 4.34 5.92
N CYS A 16 -33.03 4.46 4.59
CA CYS A 16 -31.75 4.18 3.95
C CYS A 16 -30.65 5.16 4.38
N LYS A 17 -30.97 6.45 4.55
CA LYS A 17 -29.99 7.45 4.99
C LYS A 17 -29.53 7.19 6.43
N ASP A 18 -30.46 6.91 7.33
CA ASP A 18 -30.16 6.58 8.73
C ASP A 18 -29.37 5.28 8.86
N ASP A 19 -29.65 4.28 8.02
CA ASP A 19 -28.90 3.01 7.99
C ASP A 19 -27.49 3.19 7.41
N HIS A 20 -27.32 4.05 6.39
CA HIS A 20 -25.99 4.39 5.86
C HIS A 20 -25.14 5.17 6.86
N GLU A 21 -25.70 6.16 7.56
CA GLU A 21 -24.98 6.93 8.58
C GLU A 21 -24.57 6.02 9.76
N ARG A 22 -25.45 5.14 10.23
CA ARG A 22 -25.13 4.15 11.27
C ARG A 22 -24.05 3.16 10.83
N MET A 23 -24.06 2.74 9.56
CA MET A 23 -23.02 1.88 9.01
C MET A 23 -21.65 2.57 9.05
N HIS A 24 -21.58 3.86 8.67
CA HIS A 24 -20.34 4.63 8.75
C HIS A 24 -19.84 4.77 10.20
N GLU A 25 -20.72 5.05 11.16
CA GLU A 25 -20.33 5.11 12.58
C GLU A 25 -19.79 3.77 13.12
N GLU A 26 -20.40 2.65 12.73
CA GLU A 26 -19.91 1.32 13.13
C GLU A 26 -18.56 0.99 12.49
N MET A 27 -18.36 1.34 11.22
CA MET A 27 -17.08 1.21 10.54
C MET A 27 -15.99 2.07 11.19
N ASP A 28 -16.32 3.28 11.65
CA ASP A 28 -15.39 4.15 12.37
C ASP A 28 -14.93 3.54 13.69
N LYS A 29 -15.83 2.87 14.42
CA LYS A 29 -15.47 2.17 15.67
C LYS A 29 -14.56 0.98 15.41
N VAL A 30 -14.82 0.18 14.39
CA VAL A 30 -13.92 -0.92 13.99
C VAL A 30 -12.56 -0.36 13.54
N SER A 31 -12.56 0.75 12.79
CA SER A 31 -11.33 1.44 12.36
C SER A 31 -10.53 2.00 13.54
N ASN A 32 -11.20 2.47 14.60
CA ASN A 32 -10.54 2.86 15.85
C ASN A 32 -9.83 1.67 16.53
N GLU A 33 -10.44 0.49 16.55
CA GLU A 33 -9.79 -0.70 17.11
C GLU A 33 -8.55 -1.10 16.30
N PHE A 34 -8.58 -1.00 14.95
CA PHE A 34 -7.39 -1.18 14.12
C PHE A 34 -6.28 -0.18 14.48
N ARG A 35 -6.59 1.12 14.56
CA ARG A 35 -5.61 2.15 14.95
C ARG A 35 -5.01 1.90 16.33
N ASN A 36 -5.84 1.48 17.28
CA ASN A 36 -5.39 1.15 18.63
C ASN A 36 -4.46 -0.07 18.65
N PHE A 37 -4.71 -1.06 17.79
CA PHE A 37 -3.83 -2.20 17.61
C PHE A 37 -2.50 -1.77 16.96
N ASP A 38 -2.52 -0.96 15.90
CA ASP A 38 -1.31 -0.48 15.23
C ASP A 38 -0.38 0.27 16.20
N ILE A 39 -0.94 1.11 17.07
CA ILE A 39 -0.18 1.80 18.13
C ILE A 39 0.52 0.80 19.07
N GLN A 40 -0.14 -0.32 19.41
CA GLN A 40 0.45 -1.36 20.24
C GLN A 40 1.53 -2.13 19.48
N LEU A 41 1.27 -2.49 18.22
CA LEU A 41 2.23 -3.19 17.37
C LEU A 41 3.50 -2.36 17.16
N ILE A 42 3.38 -1.06 16.89
CA ILE A 42 4.52 -0.13 16.79
C ILE A 42 5.37 -0.13 18.07
N LYS A 43 4.73 -0.13 19.25
CA LYS A 43 5.45 -0.22 20.55
C LYS A 43 6.23 -1.53 20.66
N LEU A 44 5.63 -2.64 20.26
CA LEU A 44 6.30 -3.94 20.27
C LEU A 44 7.49 -3.98 19.30
N TYR A 45 7.34 -3.41 18.10
CA TYR A 45 8.43 -3.26 17.15
C TYR A 45 9.61 -2.49 17.77
N LYS A 46 9.34 -1.33 18.38
CA LYS A 46 10.37 -0.53 19.05
C LYS A 46 11.05 -1.27 20.20
N GLU A 47 10.29 -1.99 21.02
CA GLU A 47 10.83 -2.77 22.12
C GLU A 47 11.73 -3.93 21.61
N SER A 48 11.34 -4.55 20.50
CA SER A 48 12.03 -5.70 19.93
C SER A 48 13.43 -5.40 19.40
N GLU A 49 13.75 -4.13 19.14
CA GLU A 49 15.09 -3.68 18.73
C GLU A 49 16.15 -4.05 19.77
N ASN A 50 15.79 -4.04 21.05
CA ASN A 50 16.69 -4.36 22.15
C ASN A 50 16.37 -5.71 22.81
N ASN A 51 15.09 -6.11 22.85
CA ASN A 51 14.65 -7.28 23.61
C ASN A 51 13.80 -8.27 22.79
N PRO A 52 14.28 -8.79 21.63
CA PRO A 52 13.44 -9.56 20.70
C PRO A 52 12.88 -10.85 21.32
N LYS A 53 13.63 -11.53 22.19
CA LYS A 53 13.16 -12.76 22.87
C LYS A 53 12.04 -12.49 23.87
N GLU A 54 12.15 -11.40 24.64
CA GLU A 54 11.10 -11.00 25.59
C GLU A 54 9.84 -10.60 24.85
N VAL A 55 9.98 -9.85 23.76
CA VAL A 55 8.85 -9.43 22.93
C VAL A 55 8.13 -10.63 22.31
N ILE A 56 8.84 -11.69 21.88
CA ILE A 56 8.19 -12.93 21.42
C ILE A 56 7.22 -13.48 22.49
N SER A 57 7.64 -13.56 23.75
CA SER A 57 6.78 -14.02 24.85
C SER A 57 5.60 -13.07 25.13
N LYS A 58 5.78 -11.76 24.95
CA LYS A 58 4.68 -10.78 25.01
C LYS A 58 3.68 -11.00 23.89
N VAL A 59 4.15 -11.28 22.66
CA VAL A 59 3.26 -11.59 21.55
C VAL A 59 2.47 -12.88 21.79
N ASP A 60 3.08 -13.92 22.37
CA ASP A 60 2.34 -15.14 22.75
C ASP A 60 1.20 -14.82 23.73
N SER A 61 1.45 -13.93 24.69
CA SER A 61 0.41 -13.47 25.63
C SER A 61 -0.71 -12.70 24.92
N PHE A 62 -0.36 -11.85 23.94
CA PHE A 62 -1.36 -11.15 23.12
C PHE A 62 -2.18 -12.09 22.26
N LEU A 63 -1.58 -13.13 21.66
CA LEU A 63 -2.30 -14.14 20.88
C LEU A 63 -3.33 -14.87 21.75
N VAL A 64 -2.95 -15.27 22.97
CA VAL A 64 -3.88 -15.90 23.92
C VAL A 64 -5.02 -14.95 24.31
N ALA A 65 -4.71 -13.68 24.60
CA ALA A 65 -5.72 -12.68 24.92
C ALA A 65 -6.68 -12.45 23.74
N ASN A 66 -6.15 -12.29 22.52
CA ASN A 66 -6.93 -12.10 21.31
C ASN A 66 -7.88 -13.27 21.06
N LYS A 67 -7.42 -14.52 21.24
CA LYS A 67 -8.27 -15.71 21.12
C LYS A 67 -9.52 -15.65 22.01
N ASN A 68 -9.39 -15.10 23.21
CA ASN A 68 -10.47 -14.97 24.19
C ASN A 68 -11.25 -13.64 24.10
N GLU A 69 -10.93 -12.76 23.16
CA GLU A 69 -11.61 -11.47 22.98
C GLU A 69 -13.07 -11.66 22.53
N THR A 70 -13.98 -10.94 23.17
CA THR A 70 -15.44 -11.02 22.98
C THR A 70 -16.11 -9.65 22.78
N GLY A 71 -15.36 -8.54 22.93
CA GLY A 71 -15.86 -7.19 22.73
C GLY A 71 -16.35 -6.97 21.30
N ARG A 72 -17.52 -6.36 21.15
CA ARG A 72 -18.28 -6.21 19.89
C ARG A 72 -17.44 -5.76 18.68
N TYR A 73 -16.55 -4.79 18.86
CA TYR A 73 -15.76 -4.22 17.76
C TYR A 73 -14.42 -4.95 17.58
N ARG A 74 -13.75 -5.28 18.68
CA ARG A 74 -12.48 -6.02 18.65
C ARG A 74 -12.62 -7.43 18.08
N SER A 75 -13.74 -8.09 18.38
CA SER A 75 -14.02 -9.43 17.87
C SER A 75 -14.05 -9.49 16.34
N GLN A 76 -14.41 -8.39 15.68
CA GLN A 76 -14.47 -8.28 14.21
C GLN A 76 -13.09 -8.20 13.56
N ILE A 77 -12.05 -7.83 14.31
CA ILE A 77 -10.68 -7.67 13.80
C ILE A 77 -9.72 -8.74 14.31
N LYS A 78 -10.22 -9.77 15.02
CA LYS A 78 -9.40 -10.81 15.66
C LYS A 78 -8.46 -11.51 14.70
N SER A 79 -8.95 -11.90 13.53
CA SER A 79 -8.16 -12.60 12.51
C SER A 79 -7.04 -11.71 11.97
N ASN A 80 -7.31 -10.42 11.75
CA ASN A 80 -6.30 -9.46 11.34
C ASN A 80 -5.21 -9.28 12.39
N ILE A 81 -5.59 -9.13 13.66
CA ILE A 81 -4.65 -9.04 14.79
C ILE A 81 -3.79 -10.30 14.86
N GLU A 82 -4.40 -11.48 14.82
CA GLU A 82 -3.71 -12.77 14.91
C GLU A 82 -2.68 -12.91 13.79
N LYS A 83 -3.09 -12.60 12.55
CA LYS A 83 -2.21 -12.59 11.39
C LYS A 83 -1.03 -11.63 11.54
N SER A 84 -1.28 -10.38 11.93
CA SER A 84 -0.22 -9.38 12.14
C SER A 84 0.76 -9.80 13.24
N LEU A 85 0.28 -10.41 14.32
CA LEU A 85 1.13 -10.89 15.41
C LEU A 85 1.98 -12.09 15.00
N HIS A 86 1.43 -13.04 14.24
CA HIS A 86 2.20 -14.15 13.67
C HIS A 86 3.27 -13.66 12.69
N TYR A 87 2.94 -12.73 11.79
CA TYR A 87 3.91 -12.14 10.87
C TYR A 87 5.03 -11.40 11.61
N PHE A 88 4.68 -10.62 12.64
CA PHE A 88 5.66 -9.94 13.48
C PHE A 88 6.59 -10.94 14.20
N LYS A 89 6.05 -12.01 14.79
CA LYS A 89 6.88 -13.08 15.36
C LYS A 89 7.78 -13.74 14.33
N ALA A 90 7.29 -13.97 13.12
CA ALA A 90 8.11 -14.50 12.02
C ALA A 90 9.31 -13.59 11.73
N GLU A 91 9.09 -12.28 11.66
CA GLU A 91 10.15 -11.28 11.46
C GLU A 91 11.18 -11.32 12.60
N LEU A 92 10.73 -11.42 13.86
CA LEU A 92 11.62 -11.53 15.02
C LEU A 92 12.45 -12.82 14.98
N PHE A 93 11.82 -13.96 14.69
CA PHE A 93 12.52 -15.23 14.57
C PHE A 93 13.56 -15.20 13.46
N HIS A 94 13.23 -14.61 12.32
CA HIS A 94 14.17 -14.40 11.22
C HIS A 94 15.39 -13.58 11.68
N LYS A 95 15.15 -12.42 12.33
CA LYS A 95 16.21 -11.53 12.84
C LYS A 95 17.15 -12.21 13.83
N ILE A 96 16.66 -13.14 14.65
CA ILE A 96 17.49 -13.87 15.63
C ILE A 96 18.03 -15.22 15.11
N GLY A 97 17.91 -15.50 13.80
CA GLY A 97 18.47 -16.69 13.17
C GLY A 97 17.65 -17.98 13.35
N LYS A 98 16.41 -17.87 13.82
CA LYS A 98 15.46 -18.98 14.03
C LYS A 98 14.55 -19.17 12.81
N TYR A 99 15.16 -19.50 11.68
CA TYR A 99 14.48 -19.47 10.38
C TYR A 99 13.34 -20.50 10.25
N ASN A 100 13.49 -21.69 10.86
CA ASN A 100 12.42 -22.71 10.83
C ASN A 100 11.21 -22.27 11.65
N GLU A 101 11.43 -21.67 12.82
CA GLU A 101 10.36 -21.07 13.63
C GLU A 101 9.70 -19.90 12.89
N SER A 102 10.48 -19.05 12.20
CA SER A 102 9.95 -17.99 11.34
C SER A 102 9.01 -18.55 10.26
N ILE A 103 9.44 -19.59 9.54
CA ILE A 103 8.61 -20.30 8.54
C ILE A 103 7.34 -20.88 9.18
N GLY A 104 7.45 -21.41 10.40
CA GLY A 104 6.32 -21.92 11.17
C GLY A 104 5.25 -20.86 11.41
N GLU A 105 5.66 -19.66 11.86
CA GLU A 105 4.74 -18.53 12.06
C GLU A 105 4.16 -18.01 10.73
N LEU A 106 4.93 -17.99 9.64
CA LEU A 106 4.44 -17.59 8.31
C LEU A 106 3.36 -18.54 7.76
N ASN A 107 3.25 -19.78 8.24
CA ASN A 107 2.18 -20.69 7.79
C ASN A 107 0.77 -20.25 8.21
N PHE A 108 0.66 -19.20 9.03
CA PHE A 108 -0.61 -18.53 9.31
C PHE A 108 -1.08 -17.64 8.14
N GLU A 109 -0.22 -17.35 7.16
CA GLU A 109 -0.59 -16.62 5.97
C GLU A 109 -1.44 -17.47 5.02
N ASP A 110 -2.69 -17.06 4.79
CA ASP A 110 -3.59 -17.72 3.82
C ASP A 110 -3.02 -17.73 2.41
N ASN A 111 -2.32 -16.66 2.03
CA ASN A 111 -1.77 -16.45 0.69
C ASN A 111 -0.25 -16.34 0.76
N LYS A 112 0.44 -17.21 0.01
CA LYS A 112 1.91 -17.25 -0.08
C LYS A 112 2.43 -16.48 -1.30
N ASN A 113 2.01 -15.22 -1.42
CA ASN A 113 2.39 -14.26 -2.47
C ASN A 113 2.84 -12.92 -1.83
N GLY A 114 3.20 -11.92 -2.65
CA GLY A 114 3.56 -10.60 -2.16
C GLY A 114 4.64 -10.62 -1.07
N ASP A 115 4.42 -9.90 0.03
CA ASP A 115 5.36 -9.83 1.16
C ASP A 115 5.56 -11.17 1.89
N ALA A 116 4.51 -12.01 1.97
CA ALA A 116 4.64 -13.33 2.60
C ALA A 116 5.59 -14.22 1.81
N ALA A 117 5.51 -14.21 0.47
CA ALA A 117 6.44 -14.94 -0.38
C ALA A 117 7.89 -14.45 -0.22
N ILE A 118 8.11 -13.14 -0.16
CA ILE A 118 9.44 -12.57 0.08
C ILE A 118 9.98 -13.03 1.45
N ALA A 119 9.15 -12.99 2.50
CA ALA A 119 9.51 -13.45 3.84
C ALA A 119 9.87 -14.95 3.89
N TYR A 120 9.13 -15.81 3.18
CA TYR A 120 9.51 -17.22 3.02
C TYR A 120 10.85 -17.36 2.31
N ALA A 121 11.03 -16.67 1.18
CA ALA A 121 12.27 -16.71 0.41
C ALA A 121 13.49 -16.27 1.26
N ALA A 122 13.33 -15.20 2.06
CA ALA A 122 14.36 -14.71 2.98
C ALA A 122 14.83 -15.80 3.95
N ASN A 123 13.90 -16.55 4.55
CA ASN A 123 14.24 -17.66 5.43
C ASN A 123 14.92 -18.82 4.70
N TYR A 124 14.39 -19.25 3.54
CA TYR A 124 14.97 -20.36 2.79
C TYR A 124 16.36 -20.06 2.22
N VAL A 125 16.64 -18.81 1.84
CA VAL A 125 17.99 -18.36 1.46
C VAL A 125 18.96 -18.55 2.62
N LYS A 126 18.59 -18.15 3.85
CA LYS A 126 19.44 -18.35 5.04
C LYS A 126 19.66 -19.83 5.37
N LEU A 127 18.67 -20.68 5.09
CA LEU A 127 18.77 -22.14 5.19
C LEU A 127 19.53 -22.80 4.01
N LYS A 128 19.97 -22.01 3.03
CA LYS A 128 20.64 -22.48 1.79
C LYS A 128 19.78 -23.41 0.92
N ASP A 129 18.46 -23.41 1.12
CA ASP A 129 17.52 -24.09 0.22
C ASP A 129 17.06 -23.11 -0.88
N PHE A 130 17.96 -22.88 -1.83
CA PHE A 130 17.73 -21.93 -2.91
C PHE A 130 16.63 -22.37 -3.86
N LYS A 131 16.38 -23.68 -3.98
CA LYS A 131 15.30 -24.21 -4.83
C LYS A 131 13.94 -23.80 -4.26
N THR A 132 13.73 -24.02 -2.96
CA THR A 132 12.49 -23.61 -2.30
C THR A 132 12.38 -22.10 -2.26
N ALA A 133 13.46 -21.38 -1.94
CA ALA A 133 13.47 -19.91 -2.00
C ALA A 133 13.04 -19.39 -3.38
N LYS A 134 13.53 -19.98 -4.48
CA LYS A 134 13.15 -19.58 -5.84
C LYS A 134 11.66 -19.76 -6.11
N SER A 135 11.06 -20.85 -5.64
CA SER A 135 9.61 -21.06 -5.82
C SER A 135 8.77 -19.96 -5.17
N PHE A 136 9.20 -19.44 -4.02
CA PHE A 136 8.54 -18.30 -3.38
C PHE A 136 8.84 -16.99 -4.09
N ILE A 137 10.08 -16.77 -4.56
CA ILE A 137 10.39 -15.60 -5.40
C ILE A 137 9.46 -15.56 -6.64
N ASP A 138 9.19 -16.70 -7.25
CA ASP A 138 8.30 -16.80 -8.41
C ASP A 138 6.82 -16.61 -8.07
N SER A 139 6.42 -16.82 -6.81
CA SER A 139 5.04 -16.63 -6.35
C SER A 139 4.73 -15.21 -5.89
N ILE A 140 5.71 -14.28 -5.88
CA ILE A 140 5.50 -12.90 -5.41
C ILE A 140 4.41 -12.18 -6.22
N GLY A 141 4.45 -12.29 -7.55
CA GLY A 141 3.55 -11.58 -8.46
C GLY A 141 3.89 -10.08 -8.62
N ASN A 142 2.87 -9.28 -8.94
CA ASN A 142 2.97 -7.83 -9.08
C ASN A 142 2.93 -7.17 -7.69
N TRP A 143 4.10 -6.99 -7.07
CA TRP A 143 4.24 -6.45 -5.73
C TRP A 143 5.36 -5.41 -5.65
N ASN A 144 5.25 -4.47 -4.70
CA ASN A 144 6.14 -3.30 -4.63
C ASN A 144 7.64 -3.66 -4.53
N GLY A 145 7.97 -4.73 -3.81
CA GLY A 145 9.34 -5.19 -3.57
C GLY A 145 9.83 -6.30 -4.51
N ASN A 146 9.06 -6.71 -5.52
CA ASN A 146 9.32 -7.96 -6.25
C ASN A 146 10.69 -7.98 -6.98
N TYR A 147 11.06 -6.90 -7.68
CA TYR A 147 12.33 -6.81 -8.39
C TYR A 147 13.52 -6.74 -7.44
N TYR A 148 13.35 -6.04 -6.32
CA TYR A 148 14.38 -5.97 -5.30
C TYR A 148 14.62 -7.35 -4.67
N ALA A 149 13.55 -8.07 -4.33
CA ALA A 149 13.62 -9.44 -3.81
C ALA A 149 14.26 -10.43 -4.80
N LEU A 150 13.85 -10.40 -6.07
CA LEU A 150 14.40 -11.28 -7.11
C LEU A 150 15.89 -10.99 -7.35
N GLY A 151 16.30 -9.71 -7.38
CA GLY A 151 17.70 -9.36 -7.48
C GLY A 151 18.51 -9.83 -6.27
N ASN A 152 18.01 -9.63 -5.04
CA ASN A 152 18.65 -10.12 -3.83
C ASN A 152 18.84 -11.66 -3.86
N TYR A 153 17.84 -12.39 -4.37
CA TYR A 153 17.94 -13.83 -4.56
C TYR A 153 19.08 -14.21 -5.51
N TYR A 154 19.18 -13.55 -6.67
CA TYR A 154 20.26 -13.80 -7.62
C TYR A 154 21.63 -13.51 -7.02
N GLU A 155 21.77 -12.42 -6.27
CA GLU A 155 22.99 -12.14 -5.53
C GLU A 155 23.33 -13.23 -4.52
N SER A 156 22.33 -13.72 -3.79
CA SER A 156 22.49 -14.76 -2.75
C SER A 156 22.99 -16.09 -3.29
N ILE A 157 22.73 -16.39 -4.56
CA ILE A 157 23.24 -17.60 -5.25
C ILE A 157 24.52 -17.33 -6.06
N GLY A 158 25.08 -16.11 -5.99
CA GLY A 158 26.30 -15.72 -6.69
C GLY A 158 26.12 -15.23 -8.13
N ASP A 159 24.89 -15.07 -8.60
CA ASP A 159 24.58 -14.63 -9.97
C ASP A 159 24.46 -13.09 -10.07
N LYS A 160 25.62 -12.43 -10.08
CA LYS A 160 25.72 -10.96 -10.23
C LYS A 160 25.05 -10.46 -11.52
N ILE A 161 25.14 -11.21 -12.62
CA ILE A 161 24.67 -10.78 -13.94
C ILE A 161 23.14 -10.70 -13.93
N SER A 162 22.47 -11.75 -13.46
CA SER A 162 21.01 -11.78 -13.36
C SER A 162 20.49 -10.78 -12.33
N ALA A 163 21.21 -10.57 -11.23
CA ALA A 163 20.88 -9.54 -10.24
C ALA A 163 20.88 -8.13 -10.87
N LEU A 164 21.98 -7.74 -11.52
CA LEU A 164 22.09 -6.44 -12.19
C LEU A 164 21.03 -6.26 -13.28
N LYS A 165 20.78 -7.30 -14.10
CA LYS A 165 19.73 -7.26 -15.12
C LYS A 165 18.35 -6.98 -14.51
N THR A 166 18.02 -7.66 -13.41
CA THR A 166 16.74 -7.50 -12.71
C THR A 166 16.59 -6.09 -12.14
N TYR A 167 17.61 -5.59 -11.46
CA TYR A 167 17.59 -4.25 -10.90
C TYR A 167 17.48 -3.17 -11.97
N LYS A 168 18.28 -3.24 -13.04
CA LYS A 168 18.25 -2.26 -14.12
C LYS A 168 16.90 -2.24 -14.84
N TYR A 169 16.27 -3.39 -15.04
CA TYR A 169 14.91 -3.44 -15.58
C TYR A 169 13.92 -2.59 -14.75
N ASN A 170 13.95 -2.72 -13.42
CA ASN A 170 13.12 -1.91 -12.53
C ASN A 170 13.43 -0.40 -12.67
N LEU A 171 14.69 -0.03 -12.85
CA LEU A 171 15.10 1.38 -12.92
C LEU A 171 14.88 2.03 -14.29
N GLU A 172 14.95 1.25 -15.37
CA GLU A 172 15.02 1.76 -16.74
C GLU A 172 13.71 1.54 -17.50
N GLU A 173 13.09 0.37 -17.33
CA GLU A 173 11.93 -0.07 -18.12
C GLU A 173 10.60 0.04 -17.35
N ASP A 174 10.55 -0.39 -16.08
CA ASP A 174 9.34 -0.33 -15.25
C ASP A 174 9.45 0.68 -14.09
N LYS A 175 9.29 1.96 -14.43
CA LYS A 175 9.36 3.07 -13.45
C LYS A 175 8.07 3.28 -12.66
N SER A 176 7.07 2.41 -12.79
CA SER A 176 5.78 2.55 -12.11
C SER A 176 5.91 2.56 -10.57
N ARG A 177 7.01 2.02 -10.05
CA ARG A 177 7.29 1.86 -8.62
C ARG A 177 8.33 2.82 -8.07
N LYS A 178 8.71 3.85 -8.83
CA LYS A 178 9.80 4.76 -8.46
C LYS A 178 9.60 5.51 -7.14
N HIS A 179 8.37 5.60 -6.66
CA HIS A 179 8.02 6.26 -5.40
C HIS A 179 8.09 5.35 -4.18
N PHE A 180 8.27 4.03 -4.36
CA PHE A 180 8.43 3.09 -3.26
C PHE A 180 9.89 2.97 -2.81
N ILE A 181 10.10 2.73 -1.52
CA ILE A 181 11.41 2.61 -0.90
C ILE A 181 12.29 1.54 -1.54
N TYR A 182 11.70 0.44 -2.01
CA TYR A 182 12.42 -0.66 -2.66
C TYR A 182 13.06 -0.25 -4.00
N TYR A 183 12.50 0.74 -4.71
CA TYR A 183 13.11 1.31 -5.89
C TYR A 183 14.36 2.11 -5.53
N ILE A 184 14.30 2.92 -4.46
CA ILE A 184 15.43 3.68 -3.94
C ILE A 184 16.55 2.73 -3.49
N TRP A 185 16.19 1.62 -2.81
CA TRP A 185 17.15 0.59 -2.43
C TRP A 185 17.79 -0.10 -3.65
N THR A 186 16.99 -0.33 -4.70
CA THR A 186 17.48 -0.87 -5.98
C THR A 186 18.50 0.06 -6.62
N GLN A 187 18.25 1.38 -6.67
CA GLN A 187 19.20 2.36 -7.20
C GLN A 187 20.55 2.29 -6.46
N LYS A 188 20.52 2.36 -5.13
CA LYS A 188 21.72 2.26 -4.30
C LYS A 188 22.46 0.94 -4.55
N ARG A 189 21.73 -0.18 -4.65
CA ARG A 189 22.33 -1.49 -4.84
C ARG A 189 23.01 -1.65 -6.21
N VAL A 190 22.43 -1.08 -7.27
CA VAL A 190 23.08 -1.06 -8.60
C VAL A 190 24.41 -0.33 -8.53
N GLU A 191 24.47 0.85 -7.91
CA GLU A 191 25.72 1.59 -7.76
C GLU A 191 26.78 0.80 -6.98
N GLU A 192 26.37 0.10 -5.92
CA GLU A 192 27.27 -0.76 -5.13
C GLU A 192 27.82 -1.93 -5.95
N LEU A 193 26.96 -2.61 -6.72
CA LEU A 193 27.36 -3.75 -7.56
C LEU A 193 28.28 -3.33 -8.70
N GLU A 194 28.06 -2.16 -9.30
CA GLU A 194 28.94 -1.59 -10.33
C GLU A 194 30.30 -1.18 -9.75
N LYS A 195 30.34 -0.75 -8.48
CA LYS A 195 31.56 -0.52 -7.70
C LYS A 195 32.17 -1.80 -7.11
N ASN A 196 31.72 -2.98 -7.54
CA ASN A 196 32.21 -4.29 -7.10
C ASN A 196 32.14 -4.52 -5.58
N LYS A 197 31.13 -3.96 -4.90
CA LYS A 197 30.84 -4.32 -3.50
C LYS A 197 30.45 -5.81 -3.41
N PRO A 198 30.65 -6.45 -2.24
CA PRO A 198 30.28 -7.86 -2.04
C PRO A 198 28.80 -8.09 -2.34
N LEU A 199 28.49 -9.27 -2.90
CA LEU A 199 27.11 -9.70 -3.15
C LEU A 199 26.34 -9.85 -1.83
N LEU A 200 25.04 -9.58 -1.88
CA LEU A 200 24.15 -9.92 -0.77
C LEU A 200 24.08 -11.44 -0.60
N ASN A 201 23.96 -11.90 0.64
CA ASN A 201 23.78 -13.30 0.98
C ASN A 201 22.39 -13.57 1.58
N GLU A 202 21.45 -12.66 1.32
CA GLU A 202 20.10 -12.67 1.84
C GLU A 202 19.13 -12.00 0.88
N VAL A 203 17.87 -12.38 0.99
CA VAL A 203 16.72 -11.62 0.51
C VAL A 203 16.19 -10.82 1.70
N PHE A 204 15.86 -9.54 1.49
CA PHE A 204 15.27 -8.73 2.55
C PHE A 204 13.97 -9.37 3.07
N PHE A 205 13.70 -9.22 4.36
CA PHE A 205 12.42 -9.60 4.96
C PHE A 205 11.53 -8.35 5.03
N PRO A 206 10.36 -8.30 4.35
CA PRO A 206 9.47 -7.14 4.42
C PRO A 206 8.97 -6.95 5.86
N THR A 207 9.04 -5.73 6.39
CA THR A 207 8.59 -5.50 7.76
C THR A 207 7.08 -5.33 7.82
N GLY A 208 6.46 -5.93 8.84
CA GLY A 208 5.06 -5.71 9.17
C GLY A 208 4.82 -4.47 10.05
N ASN A 209 5.85 -3.65 10.30
CA ASN A 209 5.75 -2.48 11.16
C ASN A 209 4.84 -1.41 10.53
N PRO A 210 3.71 -1.04 11.16
CA PRO A 210 2.80 -0.03 10.62
C PRO A 210 3.44 1.36 10.45
N SER A 211 4.55 1.64 11.15
CA SER A 211 5.29 2.91 11.00
C SER A 211 6.35 2.88 9.91
N PHE A 212 6.50 1.78 9.16
CA PHE A 212 7.48 1.70 8.08
C PHE A 212 6.99 2.45 6.84
N GLU A 213 7.70 3.52 6.49
CA GLU A 213 7.38 4.33 5.32
C GLU A 213 7.80 3.61 4.04
N ILE A 214 6.85 2.87 3.44
CA ILE A 214 7.07 2.18 2.17
C ILE A 214 7.14 3.15 0.98
N CYS A 215 6.59 4.36 1.12
CA CYS A 215 6.45 5.32 0.05
C CYS A 215 6.67 6.74 0.55
N GLU A 216 7.92 7.19 0.53
CA GLU A 216 8.35 8.51 1.05
C GLU A 216 7.49 9.67 0.53
N ILE A 217 6.94 9.54 -0.68
CA ILE A 217 6.15 10.59 -1.32
C ILE A 217 4.64 10.40 -1.20
N CYS A 218 4.15 9.26 -0.72
CA CYS A 218 2.71 8.97 -0.72
C CYS A 218 1.95 9.92 0.18
N ASN A 219 2.50 10.29 1.34
CA ASN A 219 1.88 11.28 2.21
C ASN A 219 1.79 12.65 1.52
N VAL A 220 2.88 13.09 0.88
CA VAL A 220 2.93 14.36 0.13
C VAL A 220 1.96 14.34 -1.07
N ASP A 221 1.91 13.21 -1.80
CA ASP A 221 1.02 13.03 -2.93
C ASP A 221 -0.44 13.00 -2.47
N ASN A 222 -0.76 12.30 -1.38
CA ASN A 222 -2.10 12.26 -0.80
C ASN A 222 -2.57 13.64 -0.35
N GLU A 223 -1.73 14.44 0.30
CA GLU A 223 -2.05 15.82 0.65
C GLU A 223 -2.36 16.68 -0.57
N LYS A 224 -1.54 16.56 -1.64
CA LYS A 224 -1.78 17.26 -2.90
C LYS A 224 -3.08 16.80 -3.56
N ARG A 225 -3.30 15.49 -3.68
CA ARG A 225 -4.53 14.90 -4.24
C ARG A 225 -5.75 15.37 -3.46
N HIS A 226 -5.69 15.37 -2.13
CA HIS A 226 -6.77 15.91 -1.29
C HIS A 226 -7.05 17.37 -1.60
N LYS A 227 -6.00 18.22 -1.62
CA LYS A 227 -6.15 19.65 -1.95
C LYS A 227 -6.73 19.86 -3.35
N ILE A 228 -6.30 19.09 -4.34
CA ILE A 228 -6.83 19.17 -5.70
C ILE A 228 -8.31 18.76 -5.73
N THR A 229 -8.68 17.66 -5.08
CA THR A 229 -10.08 17.24 -4.95
C THR A 229 -10.94 18.33 -4.30
N GLN A 230 -10.46 18.97 -3.22
CA GLN A 230 -11.16 20.08 -2.58
C GLN A 230 -11.33 21.30 -3.51
N LEU A 231 -10.35 21.60 -4.36
CA LEU A 231 -10.46 22.67 -5.36
C LEU A 231 -11.49 22.32 -6.44
N LEU A 232 -11.44 21.09 -6.96
CA LEU A 232 -12.36 20.65 -8.00
C LEU A 232 -13.81 20.57 -7.49
N ILE A 233 -14.05 20.13 -6.25
CA ILE A 233 -15.40 20.06 -5.65
C ILE A 233 -16.06 21.44 -5.60
N LYS A 234 -15.27 22.50 -5.39
CA LYS A 234 -15.77 23.89 -5.31
C LYS A 234 -16.10 24.49 -6.68
N MET A 235 -15.78 23.83 -7.78
CA MET A 235 -16.03 24.35 -9.12
C MET A 235 -17.50 24.16 -9.54
N PRO A 236 -18.16 25.20 -10.09
CA PRO A 236 -19.58 25.12 -10.44
C PRO A 236 -19.88 24.08 -11.52
N GLU A 237 -18.97 23.86 -12.46
CA GLU A 237 -19.12 22.82 -13.50
C GLU A 237 -19.04 21.38 -12.98
N ASN A 238 -18.62 21.19 -11.72
CA ASN A 238 -18.51 19.89 -11.06
C ASN A 238 -19.68 19.60 -10.10
N GLN A 239 -20.74 20.41 -10.13
CA GLN A 239 -21.97 20.13 -9.39
C GLN A 239 -22.57 18.79 -9.86
N HIS A 240 -22.95 17.92 -8.92
CA HIS A 240 -23.35 16.53 -9.18
C HIS A 240 -22.21 15.58 -9.60
N TRP A 241 -21.01 15.83 -9.05
CA TRP A 241 -19.88 14.90 -9.08
C TRP A 241 -20.30 13.50 -8.60
N SER A 242 -20.12 12.49 -9.45
CA SER A 242 -20.38 11.09 -9.11
C SER A 242 -19.11 10.26 -8.91
N SER A 243 -18.02 10.59 -9.62
CA SER A 243 -16.80 9.79 -9.57
C SER A 243 -15.57 10.60 -9.97
N THR A 244 -14.39 10.14 -9.54
CA THR A 244 -13.09 10.72 -9.91
C THR A 244 -12.06 9.64 -10.18
N ALA A 245 -11.23 9.89 -11.18
CA ALA A 245 -10.06 9.06 -11.48
C ALA A 245 -8.83 9.96 -11.69
N ILE A 246 -7.71 9.59 -11.06
CA ILE A 246 -6.41 10.20 -11.34
C ILE A 246 -5.74 9.33 -12.38
N LEU A 247 -5.74 9.79 -13.62
CA LEU A 247 -5.22 9.05 -14.77
C LEU A 247 -3.70 9.14 -14.88
N GLU A 248 -3.13 10.27 -14.45
CA GLU A 248 -1.68 10.46 -14.35
C GLU A 248 -1.33 11.27 -13.10
N SER A 249 -0.25 10.87 -12.42
CA SER A 249 0.38 11.63 -11.33
C SER A 249 1.79 12.08 -11.72
N PRO A 250 2.22 13.29 -11.32
CA PRO A 250 3.62 13.73 -11.36
C PRO A 250 4.59 12.70 -10.76
N TYR A 251 4.16 12.05 -9.68
CA TYR A 251 5.00 11.12 -8.93
C TYR A 251 5.18 9.77 -9.60
N ASP A 252 4.36 9.46 -10.61
CA ASP A 252 4.49 8.24 -11.42
C ASP A 252 5.17 8.57 -12.76
N THR A 253 4.77 9.67 -13.38
CA THR A 253 5.17 10.02 -14.75
C THR A 253 6.36 10.97 -14.85
N GLY A 254 6.67 11.71 -13.77
CA GLY A 254 7.67 12.79 -13.77
C GLY A 254 7.18 14.10 -14.39
N LYS A 255 5.90 14.17 -14.79
CA LYS A 255 5.28 15.37 -15.36
C LYS A 255 5.05 16.44 -14.27
N SER A 256 4.77 17.67 -14.67
CA SER A 256 4.49 18.77 -13.74
C SER A 256 3.03 18.83 -13.25
N TYR A 257 2.15 17.98 -13.77
CA TYR A 257 0.71 18.06 -13.56
C TYR A 257 0.08 16.71 -13.22
N TYR A 258 -1.07 16.76 -12.55
CA TYR A 258 -2.00 15.64 -12.43
C TYR A 258 -3.00 15.68 -13.59
N TRP A 259 -3.26 14.53 -14.19
CA TRP A 259 -4.43 14.37 -15.06
C TRP A 259 -5.56 13.74 -14.27
N ILE A 260 -6.62 14.50 -14.05
CA ILE A 260 -7.79 14.09 -13.29
C ILE A 260 -9.02 14.09 -14.19
N ARG A 261 -9.77 13.00 -14.15
CA ARG A 261 -11.08 12.89 -14.78
C ARG A 261 -12.14 12.90 -13.70
N VAL A 262 -13.14 13.77 -13.87
CA VAL A 262 -14.31 13.88 -13.00
C VAL A 262 -15.56 13.54 -13.81
N GLU A 263 -16.39 12.66 -13.27
CA GLU A 263 -17.71 12.34 -13.82
C GLU A 263 -18.77 13.21 -13.15
N VAL A 264 -19.56 13.90 -13.96
CA VAL A 264 -20.57 14.87 -13.52
C VAL A 264 -21.86 14.63 -14.30
N GLY A 265 -22.82 13.93 -13.69
CA GLY A 265 -23.99 13.44 -14.40
C GLY A 265 -23.59 12.56 -15.60
N ASN A 266 -23.99 12.95 -16.82
CA ASN A 266 -23.65 12.24 -18.05
C ASN A 266 -22.42 12.81 -18.77
N LYS A 267 -21.59 13.61 -18.10
CA LYS A 267 -20.42 14.29 -18.68
C LYS A 267 -19.14 13.84 -17.99
N GLU A 268 -18.08 13.74 -18.78
CA GLU A 268 -16.71 13.59 -18.27
C GLU A 268 -15.95 14.89 -18.46
N LEU A 269 -15.37 15.42 -17.38
CA LEU A 269 -14.54 16.60 -17.38
C LEU A 269 -13.11 16.18 -17.06
N ASN A 270 -12.18 16.60 -17.91
CA ASN A 270 -10.77 16.24 -17.78
C ASN A 270 -9.96 17.49 -17.44
N TYR A 271 -9.14 17.40 -16.41
CA TYR A 271 -8.37 18.50 -15.87
C TYR A 271 -6.89 18.15 -15.83
N TYR A 272 -6.06 19.11 -16.22
CA TYR A 272 -4.66 19.14 -15.86
C TYR A 272 -4.49 20.11 -14.70
N VAL A 273 -3.95 19.62 -13.59
CA VAL A 273 -3.73 20.41 -12.39
C VAL A 273 -2.25 20.47 -12.09
N ASP A 274 -1.65 21.66 -12.17
CA ASP A 274 -0.23 21.84 -11.89
C ASP A 274 0.10 21.52 -10.43
N GLN A 275 1.16 20.75 -10.21
CA GLN A 275 1.47 20.20 -8.89
C GLN A 275 1.96 21.22 -7.86
N LYS A 276 2.45 22.38 -8.31
CA LYS A 276 3.04 23.42 -7.44
C LYS A 276 2.07 24.57 -7.23
N THR A 277 1.52 25.07 -8.32
CA THR A 277 0.63 26.24 -8.33
C THR A 277 -0.83 25.87 -8.10
N PHE A 278 -1.20 24.60 -8.30
CA PHE A 278 -2.59 24.14 -8.35
C PHE A 278 -3.42 24.85 -9.43
N GLU A 279 -2.76 25.41 -10.46
CA GLU A 279 -3.44 25.95 -11.62
C GLU A 279 -4.21 24.82 -12.32
N ILE A 280 -5.53 25.02 -12.49
CA ILE A 280 -6.42 24.05 -13.13
C ILE A 280 -6.65 24.48 -14.58
N LYS A 281 -6.38 23.58 -15.52
CA LYS A 281 -6.66 23.73 -16.95
C LYS A 281 -7.62 22.64 -17.39
N TYR A 282 -8.48 22.96 -18.36
CA TYR A 282 -9.31 21.97 -19.01
C TYR A 282 -8.49 21.25 -20.08
N PHE A 283 -8.58 19.92 -20.10
CA PHE A 283 -8.01 19.08 -21.13
C PHE A 283 -9.13 18.45 -21.96
N ASN A 284 -9.07 18.58 -23.29
CA ASN A 284 -9.97 17.89 -24.20
C ASN A 284 -9.31 16.59 -24.68
N PRO A 285 -9.76 15.40 -24.22
CA PRO A 285 -9.12 14.14 -24.62
C PRO A 285 -9.31 13.80 -26.10
N LYS A 286 -10.37 14.32 -26.75
CA LYS A 286 -10.65 14.06 -28.18
C LYS A 286 -9.67 14.82 -29.09
N THR A 287 -9.43 16.08 -28.78
CA THR A 287 -8.54 16.94 -29.59
C THR A 287 -7.12 17.04 -29.04
N LYS A 288 -6.88 16.49 -27.84
CA LYS A 288 -5.63 16.57 -27.08
C LYS A 288 -5.17 18.01 -26.80
N THR A 289 -6.12 18.93 -26.66
CA THR A 289 -5.84 20.36 -26.41
C THR A 289 -6.01 20.71 -24.94
N VAL A 290 -5.14 21.58 -24.43
CA VAL A 290 -5.19 22.13 -23.07
C VAL A 290 -5.50 23.62 -23.17
N MET A 291 -6.43 24.10 -22.34
CA MET A 291 -6.77 25.52 -22.28
C MET A 291 -7.08 25.94 -20.85
N THR A 292 -6.99 27.24 -20.56
CA THR A 292 -7.38 27.78 -19.26
C THR A 292 -8.86 27.52 -19.02
N LEU A 293 -9.26 27.35 -17.74
CA LEU A 293 -10.67 27.19 -17.40
C LEU A 293 -11.51 28.37 -17.87
N GLU A 294 -10.98 29.59 -17.80
CA GLU A 294 -11.68 30.78 -18.28
C GLU A 294 -11.98 30.70 -19.78
N HIS A 295 -10.99 30.34 -20.59
CA HIS A 295 -11.18 30.22 -22.03
C HIS A 295 -12.19 29.12 -22.37
N TRP A 296 -12.07 27.97 -21.71
CA TRP A 296 -13.02 26.86 -21.88
C TRP A 296 -14.46 27.25 -21.49
N ARG A 297 -14.65 27.96 -20.37
CA ARG A 297 -15.96 28.42 -19.90
C ARG A 297 -16.62 29.42 -20.85
N LYS A 298 -15.83 30.23 -21.57
CA LYS A 298 -16.33 31.16 -22.60
C LYS A 298 -16.77 30.46 -23.89
N GLY A 299 -16.23 29.28 -24.17
CA GLY A 299 -16.58 28.47 -25.34
C GLY A 299 -17.68 27.44 -25.11
N LYS A 300 -18.31 27.43 -23.92
CA LYS A 300 -19.46 26.59 -23.59
C LYS A 300 -20.78 27.19 -24.04
#